data_AF-A0A0D6EQ98-F1
#
_entry.id   AF-A0A0D6EQ98-F1
#
_cell.length_a   1.000
_cell.length_b   1.000
_cell.length_c   1.000
_cell.angle_alpha   90.00
_cell.angle_beta   90.00
_cell.angle_gamma   90.00
#
_symmetry.space_group_name_H-M   'P 1'
#
loop_
_entity.id
_entity.type
_entity.pdbx_description
1 polymer ?
#
loop_
_entity_poly.entity_id
_entity_poly.type
_entity_poly.pdbx_seq_one_letter_code
_entity_poly.pdbx_strand_id
1 'polypeptide(L)'
;MSFTASLLRATPRLTARSARAPLAHSSARHALRCRTFATSSNQSSSSSNNKLLYGLVGAGLLGGGAYWFTRPDPDDARTVKDAASPKEVDYQKVYNAVAELLEDENYDDGSYGPVLVRLAWHCSGTYDKDTNSGGSNGATMRFAPEANHSEGGQGANAGLEHARNRLEKVKEQFPEITYSDLWTLAGVCAVQEMGGPYVPWRAGRKDGNVENCTPDGRLPDGDKGGDHLRHIFYRMGFNDEEIEPELNRLLSVALSGAHALGRCHTDRSGFDGPWSFSPTTFSNEYFRLLFDEKWQERKWKGPPQFEDKGSKSLMMLRCVP
;
A
#
# COMPACT_ATOMS: atom_id res chain seq x y z
N MET A 1 -56.40 51.51 3.73
CA MET A 1 -55.93 52.18 2.50
C MET A 1 -54.81 51.31 1.95
N SER A 2 -55.13 50.19 1.28
CA SER A 2 -55.20 50.02 -0.20
C SER A 2 -54.12 50.77 -0.99
N PHE A 3 -53.30 50.00 -1.71
CA PHE A 3 -53.00 50.05 -3.17
C PHE A 3 -51.68 49.28 -3.41
N THR A 4 -51.76 48.00 -3.82
CA THR A 4 -51.67 47.46 -5.19
C THR A 4 -50.24 47.24 -5.72
N ALA A 5 -50.04 46.00 -6.19
CA ALA A 5 -48.85 45.45 -6.82
C ALA A 5 -48.56 46.06 -8.21
N SER A 6 -47.31 45.95 -8.66
CA SER A 6 -47.02 45.79 -10.08
C SER A 6 -45.86 44.81 -10.31
N LEU A 7 -46.19 43.71 -10.96
CA LEU A 7 -45.30 42.75 -11.59
C LEU A 7 -44.56 43.41 -12.75
N LEU A 8 -43.25 43.16 -12.88
CA LEU A 8 -42.57 43.22 -14.18
C LEU A 8 -41.81 41.90 -14.39
N ARG A 9 -42.30 41.19 -15.40
CA ARG A 9 -41.84 39.92 -15.93
C ARG A 9 -40.75 40.22 -16.96
N ALA A 10 -39.55 39.67 -16.79
CA ALA A 10 -38.52 39.69 -17.82
C ALA A 10 -37.84 38.31 -17.92
N THR A 11 -38.10 37.61 -19.01
CA THR A 11 -37.32 36.49 -19.55
C THR A 11 -37.28 36.66 -21.07
N PRO A 12 -36.40 35.97 -21.81
CA PRO A 12 -34.97 35.76 -21.63
C PRO A 12 -34.19 36.34 -22.83
N ARG A 13 -32.89 36.65 -22.68
CA ARG A 13 -32.02 36.95 -23.83
C ARG A 13 -31.11 35.75 -24.09
N LEU A 14 -31.50 34.94 -25.09
CA LEU A 14 -30.66 33.93 -25.72
C LEU A 14 -29.60 34.64 -26.57
N THR A 15 -28.32 34.49 -26.20
CA THR A 15 -27.20 34.75 -27.11
C THR A 15 -26.55 33.43 -27.47
N ALA A 16 -26.71 33.03 -28.72
CA ALA A 16 -26.14 31.83 -29.28
C ALA A 16 -24.66 32.02 -29.67
N ARG A 17 -23.88 30.98 -29.37
CA ARG A 17 -22.73 30.43 -30.10
C ARG A 17 -21.48 31.28 -30.33
N SER A 18 -20.38 30.80 -29.74
CA SER A 18 -19.18 30.45 -30.49
C SER A 18 -18.51 29.24 -29.82
N ALA A 19 -18.86 28.04 -30.29
CA ALA A 19 -18.14 26.81 -29.95
C ALA A 19 -16.87 26.76 -30.79
N ARG A 20 -15.71 26.75 -30.13
CA ARG A 20 -14.41 26.52 -30.76
C ARG A 20 -13.90 25.17 -30.28
N ALA A 21 -14.04 24.17 -31.13
CA ALA A 21 -13.43 22.85 -30.94
C ALA A 21 -11.94 22.91 -31.29
N PRO A 22 -11.06 22.23 -30.53
CA PRO A 22 -9.81 21.73 -31.05
C PRO A 22 -9.89 20.21 -31.26
N LEU A 23 -9.89 19.85 -32.54
CA LEU A 23 -9.19 18.73 -33.19
C LEU A 23 -8.84 17.51 -32.34
N ALA A 24 -9.56 16.42 -32.61
CA ALA A 24 -9.16 15.06 -32.31
C ALA A 24 -7.82 14.73 -32.99
N HIS A 25 -6.79 14.40 -32.20
CA HIS A 25 -5.63 13.66 -32.69
C HIS A 25 -5.93 12.16 -32.55
N SER A 26 -6.40 11.58 -33.65
CA SER A 26 -6.30 10.14 -33.89
C SER A 26 -4.88 9.83 -34.33
N SER A 27 -4.18 8.97 -33.59
CA SER A 27 -3.02 8.25 -34.09
C SER A 27 -2.96 6.90 -33.37
N ALA A 28 -3.74 5.97 -33.87
CA ALA A 28 -3.53 4.55 -33.63
C ALA A 28 -2.19 4.13 -34.21
N ARG A 29 -1.28 3.60 -33.37
CA ARG A 29 -0.31 2.57 -33.76
C ARG A 29 -0.11 1.61 -32.59
N HIS A 30 -0.96 0.59 -32.54
CA HIS A 30 -0.66 -0.65 -31.84
C HIS A 30 0.59 -1.27 -32.50
N ALA A 31 1.73 -1.22 -31.81
CA ALA A 31 2.88 -2.04 -32.16
C ALA A 31 2.75 -3.37 -31.41
N LEU A 32 2.21 -4.38 -32.10
CA LEU A 32 2.32 -5.78 -31.71
C LEU A 32 3.81 -6.13 -31.63
N ARG A 33 4.33 -6.34 -30.42
CA ARG A 33 5.70 -6.83 -30.22
C ARG A 33 5.65 -8.33 -29.97
N CYS A 34 5.64 -9.11 -31.06
CA CYS A 34 6.02 -10.52 -31.03
C CYS A 34 7.46 -10.62 -30.51
N ARG A 35 7.67 -11.27 -29.36
CA ARG A 35 8.98 -11.76 -28.96
C ARG A 35 8.99 -13.27 -29.09
N THR A 36 9.83 -13.70 -30.02
CA THR A 36 10.17 -15.06 -30.38
C THR A 36 10.84 -15.81 -29.23
N PHE A 37 10.39 -17.03 -28.97
CA PHE A 37 11.06 -18.02 -28.12
C PHE A 37 12.41 -18.40 -28.73
N ALA A 38 13.48 -18.34 -27.94
CA ALA A 38 14.75 -18.97 -28.26
C ALA A 38 14.92 -20.19 -27.33
N THR A 39 14.79 -21.37 -27.93
CA THR A 39 15.18 -22.65 -27.34
C THR A 39 16.67 -22.86 -27.59
N SER A 40 17.41 -23.33 -26.57
CA SER A 40 18.68 -24.00 -26.79
C SER A 40 18.77 -25.23 -25.89
N SER A 41 18.95 -26.37 -26.54
CA SER A 41 19.00 -27.72 -26.00
C SER A 41 20.39 -28.12 -25.48
N ASN A 42 20.38 -28.88 -24.38
CA ASN A 42 21.28 -29.96 -23.93
C ASN A 42 22.69 -30.11 -24.53
N GLN A 43 23.69 -30.29 -23.65
CA GLN A 43 24.36 -31.59 -23.49
C GLN A 43 25.14 -31.72 -22.17
N SER A 44 25.34 -32.98 -21.79
CA SER A 44 25.61 -33.53 -20.45
C SER A 44 27.08 -33.77 -20.10
N SER A 45 27.35 -33.74 -18.79
CA SER A 45 28.21 -34.61 -17.96
C SER A 45 29.64 -34.99 -18.39
N SER A 46 30.58 -34.80 -17.46
CA SER A 46 31.59 -35.82 -17.15
C SER A 46 32.00 -35.76 -15.66
N SER A 47 32.16 -36.95 -15.10
CA SER A 47 32.50 -37.31 -13.72
C SER A 47 33.98 -37.65 -13.63
N SER A 48 34.62 -37.35 -12.50
CA SER A 48 35.73 -38.16 -11.99
C SER A 48 35.97 -37.91 -10.50
N ASN A 49 35.93 -39.00 -9.73
CA ASN A 49 36.27 -39.10 -8.32
C ASN A 49 37.79 -38.98 -8.10
N ASN A 50 38.23 -38.60 -6.89
CA ASN A 50 39.08 -39.48 -6.07
C ASN A 50 39.20 -39.02 -4.62
N LYS A 51 39.36 -40.05 -3.77
CA LYS A 51 39.29 -40.09 -2.31
C LYS A 51 40.67 -39.81 -1.68
N LEU A 52 40.71 -39.18 -0.50
CA LEU A 52 41.62 -39.46 0.64
C LEU A 52 41.22 -38.54 1.81
N LEU A 53 40.50 -39.02 2.83
CA LEU A 53 40.91 -39.74 4.06
C LEU A 53 41.63 -38.89 5.13
N TYR A 54 40.94 -38.82 6.28
CA TYR A 54 41.22 -38.35 7.65
C TYR A 54 42.66 -38.05 8.12
N GLY A 55 42.80 -37.02 8.98
CA GLY A 55 43.89 -36.94 9.95
C GLY A 55 44.08 -35.62 10.71
N LEU A 56 43.42 -35.51 11.87
CA LEU A 56 43.89 -34.90 13.14
C LEU A 56 44.09 -33.37 13.33
N VAL A 57 43.27 -32.88 14.26
CA VAL A 57 43.50 -31.91 15.35
C VAL A 57 44.96 -31.55 15.67
N GLY A 58 45.23 -30.24 15.75
CA GLY A 58 46.10 -29.65 16.77
C GLY A 58 47.34 -28.88 16.29
N ALA A 59 47.23 -27.55 16.21
CA ALA A 59 48.26 -26.61 16.67
C ALA A 59 47.75 -25.16 16.51
N GLY A 60 47.30 -24.56 17.61
CA GLY A 60 47.27 -23.11 17.75
C GLY A 60 48.70 -22.54 17.80
N LEU A 61 48.80 -21.22 17.60
CA LEU A 61 49.98 -20.35 17.77
C LEU A 61 50.82 -20.00 16.53
N LEU A 62 50.22 -19.55 15.41
CA LEU A 62 50.95 -18.76 14.39
C LEU A 62 50.10 -17.64 13.72
N GLY A 63 49.05 -17.13 14.38
CA GLY A 63 48.17 -16.08 13.83
C GLY A 63 48.57 -14.63 14.13
N GLY A 64 49.61 -14.40 14.94
CA GLY A 64 49.96 -13.05 15.44
C GLY A 64 50.93 -12.25 14.56
N GLY A 65 51.69 -12.90 13.68
CA GLY A 65 52.77 -12.26 12.90
C GLY A 65 52.30 -11.58 11.60
N ALA A 66 51.25 -12.10 10.97
CA ALA A 66 50.77 -11.56 9.70
C ALA A 66 50.05 -10.20 9.84
N TYR A 67 49.53 -9.88 11.02
CA TYR A 67 48.81 -8.62 11.28
C TYR A 67 49.72 -7.39 11.36
N TRP A 68 51.02 -7.57 11.61
CA TRP A 68 51.97 -6.46 11.66
C TRP A 68 52.58 -6.11 10.30
N PHE A 69 52.69 -7.08 9.38
CA PHE A 69 53.24 -6.86 8.04
C PHE A 69 52.20 -6.41 7.00
N THR A 70 50.90 -6.44 7.33
CA THR A 70 49.82 -5.99 6.45
C THR A 70 49.09 -4.74 6.96
N ARG A 71 49.72 -3.97 7.86
CA ARG A 71 49.21 -2.63 8.19
C ARG A 71 49.38 -1.72 6.97
N PRO A 72 48.30 -1.10 6.46
CA PRO A 72 48.43 -0.05 5.46
C PRO A 72 49.24 1.11 6.04
N ASP A 73 50.21 1.59 5.28
CA ASP A 73 51.00 2.79 5.58
C ASP A 73 50.07 4.02 5.62
N PRO A 74 50.05 4.83 6.70
CA PRO A 74 49.13 5.97 6.81
C PRO A 74 49.35 7.09 5.77
N ASP A 75 50.44 7.03 4.99
CA ASP A 75 50.80 8.02 3.98
C ASP A 75 50.72 7.52 2.52
N ASP A 76 50.19 6.31 2.25
CA ASP A 76 49.95 5.85 0.86
C ASP A 76 48.66 6.47 0.30
N ALA A 77 48.76 7.74 -0.12
CA ALA A 77 47.72 8.50 -0.82
C ALA A 77 47.47 8.00 -2.26
N ARG A 78 47.37 6.68 -2.46
CA ARG A 78 46.81 6.08 -3.68
C ARG A 78 45.30 6.08 -3.58
N THR A 79 44.71 7.22 -3.95
CA THR A 79 43.35 7.38 -4.49
C THR A 79 42.36 6.32 -3.99
N VAL A 80 41.84 6.51 -2.78
CA VAL A 80 40.52 5.99 -2.43
C VAL A 80 39.57 6.66 -3.43
N LYS A 81 39.13 5.90 -4.43
CA LYS A 81 38.06 6.33 -5.33
C LYS A 81 36.93 6.83 -4.45
N ASP A 82 36.53 8.08 -4.68
CA ASP A 82 35.48 8.78 -3.98
C ASP A 82 34.35 7.80 -3.63
N ALA A 83 34.12 7.57 -2.34
CA ALA A 83 32.90 6.92 -1.88
C ALA A 83 31.77 7.82 -2.39
N ALA A 84 31.05 7.35 -3.40
CA ALA A 84 29.99 8.12 -4.03
C ALA A 84 29.07 8.67 -2.93
N SER A 85 28.88 9.98 -2.91
CA SER A 85 27.86 10.62 -2.06
C SER A 85 26.55 9.85 -2.19
N PRO A 86 25.77 9.66 -1.09
CA PRO A 86 24.49 8.97 -1.16
C PRO A 86 23.68 9.53 -2.33
N LYS A 87 23.28 8.66 -3.26
CA LYS A 87 22.48 9.09 -4.40
C LYS A 87 21.17 9.65 -3.86
N GLU A 88 20.91 10.90 -4.19
CA GLU A 88 19.64 11.54 -3.89
C GLU A 88 18.51 10.81 -4.63
N VAL A 89 17.43 10.49 -3.92
CA VAL A 89 16.30 9.74 -4.47
C VAL A 89 15.49 10.66 -5.38
N ASP A 90 15.32 10.28 -6.65
CA ASP A 90 14.38 10.94 -7.56
C ASP A 90 12.96 10.40 -7.33
N TYR A 91 12.26 10.97 -6.36
CA TYR A 91 10.93 10.52 -5.96
C TYR A 91 9.87 10.61 -7.08
N GLN A 92 10.04 11.48 -8.07
CA GLN A 92 9.12 11.52 -9.21
C GLN A 92 9.30 10.30 -10.11
N LYS A 93 10.54 9.86 -10.35
CA LYS A 93 10.79 8.61 -11.08
C LYS A 93 10.28 7.40 -10.31
N VAL A 94 10.42 7.38 -8.99
CA VAL A 94 9.85 6.32 -8.15
C VAL A 94 8.33 6.30 -8.27
N TYR A 95 7.66 7.47 -8.17
CA TYR A 95 6.22 7.58 -8.35
C TYR A 95 5.78 7.01 -9.70
N ASN A 96 6.44 7.42 -10.79
CA ASN A 96 6.11 6.94 -12.14
C ASN A 96 6.27 5.41 -12.26
N ALA A 97 7.33 4.85 -11.67
CA ALA A 97 7.55 3.42 -11.66
C ALA A 97 6.49 2.65 -10.85
N VAL A 98 5.95 3.24 -9.77
CA VAL A 98 4.81 2.67 -9.05
C VAL A 98 3.55 2.73 -9.92
N ALA A 99 3.27 3.88 -10.55
CA ALA A 99 2.10 4.07 -11.40
C ALA A 99 2.03 3.02 -12.53
N GLU A 100 3.16 2.75 -13.20
CA GLU A 100 3.29 1.73 -14.24
C GLU A 100 3.00 0.30 -13.75
N LEU A 101 3.08 0.05 -12.45
CA LEU A 101 2.84 -1.28 -11.86
C LEU A 101 1.42 -1.46 -11.33
N LEU A 102 0.59 -0.42 -11.33
CA LEU A 102 -0.76 -0.48 -10.76
C LEU A 102 -1.68 -1.39 -11.55
N GLU A 103 -1.71 -1.29 -12.87
CA GLU A 103 -2.59 -2.10 -13.72
C GLU A 103 -2.00 -3.51 -13.92
N ASP A 104 -2.81 -4.53 -13.63
CA ASP A 104 -2.48 -5.93 -13.89
C ASP A 104 -3.78 -6.75 -13.96
N GLU A 105 -4.22 -7.13 -15.16
CA GLU A 105 -5.45 -7.90 -15.38
C GLU A 105 -5.49 -9.25 -14.65
N ASN A 106 -4.32 -9.75 -14.19
CA ASN A 106 -4.22 -11.01 -13.47
C ASN A 106 -4.35 -10.85 -11.94
N TYR A 107 -4.54 -9.63 -11.43
CA TYR A 107 -4.64 -9.36 -10.00
C TYR A 107 -5.97 -8.69 -9.64
N ASP A 108 -6.75 -9.39 -8.81
CA ASP A 108 -8.04 -8.92 -8.26
C ASP A 108 -8.94 -8.28 -9.35
N ASP A 109 -9.19 -6.97 -9.24
CA ASP A 109 -10.05 -6.18 -10.13
C ASP A 109 -9.29 -5.53 -11.28
N GLY A 110 -8.17 -6.13 -11.69
CA GLY A 110 -7.26 -5.60 -12.71
C GLY A 110 -6.27 -4.57 -12.18
N SER A 111 -6.14 -4.41 -10.86
CA SER A 111 -5.26 -3.38 -10.28
C SER A 111 -4.71 -3.75 -8.90
N TYR A 112 -3.43 -3.44 -8.70
CA TYR A 112 -2.75 -3.43 -7.40
C TYR A 112 -3.06 -2.18 -6.57
N GLY A 113 -3.68 -1.15 -7.14
CA GLY A 113 -3.97 0.11 -6.45
C GLY A 113 -4.57 -0.07 -5.06
N PRO A 114 -5.69 -0.80 -4.90
CA PRO A 114 -6.33 -0.99 -3.60
C PRO A 114 -5.43 -1.66 -2.56
N VAL A 115 -4.63 -2.67 -2.96
CA VAL A 115 -3.74 -3.36 -2.01
C VAL A 115 -2.54 -2.49 -1.61
N LEU A 116 -2.08 -1.57 -2.48
CA LEU A 116 -1.04 -0.59 -2.12
C LEU A 116 -1.56 0.47 -1.15
N VAL A 117 -2.81 0.92 -1.31
CA VAL A 117 -3.47 1.78 -0.32
C VAL A 117 -3.58 1.05 1.03
N ARG A 118 -4.00 -0.22 1.02
CA ARG A 118 -4.04 -1.04 2.23
C ARG A 118 -2.66 -1.19 2.86
N LEU A 119 -1.61 -1.48 2.09
CA LEU A 119 -0.25 -1.58 2.61
C LEU A 119 0.18 -0.29 3.33
N ALA A 120 -0.01 0.87 2.69
CA ALA A 120 0.35 2.16 3.26
C ALA A 120 -0.46 2.49 4.54
N TRP A 121 -1.76 2.15 4.55
CA TRP A 121 -2.59 2.24 5.74
C TRP A 121 -2.07 1.34 6.86
N HIS A 122 -1.80 0.07 6.58
CA HIS A 122 -1.34 -0.89 7.59
C HIS A 122 0.03 -0.52 8.19
N CYS A 123 0.92 0.11 7.40
CA CYS A 123 2.15 0.70 7.95
C CYS A 123 1.81 1.78 8.98
N SER A 124 0.89 2.68 8.64
CA SER A 124 0.57 3.85 9.45
C SER A 124 -0.33 3.51 10.64
N GLY A 125 -1.18 2.48 10.50
CA GLY A 125 -2.21 2.05 11.44
C GLY A 125 -1.69 1.46 12.75
N THR A 126 -0.41 1.11 12.81
CA THR A 126 0.23 0.61 14.04
C THR A 126 0.71 1.72 14.97
N TYR A 127 0.53 3.00 14.59
CA TYR A 127 0.94 4.13 15.40
C TYR A 127 0.24 4.15 16.75
N ASP A 128 1.00 4.53 17.77
CA ASP A 128 0.58 4.69 19.15
C ASP A 128 1.14 6.02 19.66
N LYS A 129 0.23 6.96 19.99
CA LYS A 129 0.60 8.32 20.37
C LYS A 129 1.29 8.40 21.74
N ASP A 130 0.96 7.49 22.64
CA ASP A 130 1.42 7.54 24.03
C ASP A 130 2.87 7.02 24.14
N THR A 131 3.21 6.01 23.33
CA THR A 131 4.55 5.43 23.26
C THR A 131 5.40 5.98 22.13
N ASN A 132 4.80 6.75 21.21
CA ASN A 132 5.42 7.23 19.97
C ASN A 132 6.08 6.10 19.16
N SER A 133 5.43 4.93 19.11
CA SER A 133 5.91 3.72 18.44
C SER A 133 5.00 3.32 17.29
N GLY A 134 5.52 2.50 16.37
CA GLY A 134 4.82 2.11 15.15
C GLY A 134 4.67 3.24 14.14
N GLY A 135 3.70 3.10 13.24
CA GLY A 135 3.44 4.07 12.18
C GLY A 135 4.33 3.87 10.96
N SER A 136 4.35 4.87 10.07
CA SER A 136 4.96 4.70 8.74
C SER A 136 6.50 4.56 8.72
N ASN A 137 7.18 4.76 9.85
CA ASN A 137 8.62 4.49 9.96
C ASN A 137 8.83 3.01 10.28
N GLY A 138 9.87 2.42 9.69
CA GLY A 138 10.33 1.08 10.03
C GLY A 138 10.15 0.07 8.90
N ALA A 139 9.04 0.15 8.17
CA ALA A 139 8.62 -0.87 7.20
C ALA A 139 8.74 -2.29 7.80
N THR A 140 8.25 -2.44 9.03
CA THR A 140 8.47 -3.59 9.92
C THR A 140 7.72 -4.84 9.48
N MET A 141 6.69 -4.69 8.64
CA MET A 141 6.02 -5.79 7.95
C MET A 141 6.97 -6.60 7.02
N ARG A 142 8.26 -6.24 6.88
CA ARG A 142 9.27 -7.11 6.26
C ARG A 142 9.77 -8.22 7.19
N PHE A 143 9.53 -8.12 8.49
CA PHE A 143 10.07 -8.99 9.52
C PHE A 143 8.97 -9.75 10.26
N ALA A 144 9.26 -10.97 10.71
CA ALA A 144 8.39 -11.65 11.67
C ALA A 144 8.41 -10.91 13.04
N PRO A 145 7.31 -10.93 13.82
CA PRO A 145 6.05 -11.61 13.52
C PRO A 145 5.17 -10.86 12.50
N GLU A 146 5.31 -9.54 12.33
CA GLU A 146 4.41 -8.70 11.52
C GLU A 146 4.22 -9.15 10.06
N ALA A 147 5.24 -9.78 9.48
CA ALA A 147 5.20 -10.33 8.13
C ALA A 147 4.36 -11.62 8.00
N ASN A 148 4.28 -12.44 9.07
CA ASN A 148 3.87 -13.84 9.07
C ASN A 148 2.67 -14.11 10.00
N HIS A 149 1.68 -13.22 10.00
CA HIS A 149 0.52 -13.31 10.89
C HIS A 149 -0.54 -14.36 10.49
N SER A 150 -0.19 -15.37 9.69
CA SER A 150 -1.09 -16.43 9.23
C SER A 150 -1.26 -17.60 10.22
N GLU A 151 -0.44 -17.72 11.27
CA GLU A 151 -0.55 -18.79 12.26
C GLU A 151 -1.03 -18.25 13.62
N GLY A 152 -2.25 -18.60 14.04
CA GLY A 152 -2.74 -18.34 15.41
C GLY A 152 -3.88 -17.31 15.58
N GLY A 153 -4.53 -16.86 14.50
CA GLY A 153 -5.76 -16.05 14.59
C GLY A 153 -5.57 -14.53 14.55
N GLN A 154 -4.45 -14.04 14.02
CA GLN A 154 -4.03 -12.63 14.11
C GLN A 154 -3.70 -12.00 12.73
N GLY A 155 -4.45 -12.40 11.70
CA GLY A 155 -4.19 -12.19 10.25
C GLY A 155 -4.38 -10.79 9.66
N ALA A 156 -4.24 -9.71 10.44
CA ALA A 156 -4.51 -8.36 9.93
C ALA A 156 -3.63 -7.96 8.73
N ASN A 157 -2.40 -8.49 8.62
CA ASN A 157 -1.48 -8.21 7.50
C ASN A 157 -1.48 -9.28 6.41
N ALA A 158 -2.33 -10.31 6.50
CA ALA A 158 -2.40 -11.36 5.48
C ALA A 158 -2.71 -10.77 4.10
N GLY A 159 -2.07 -11.30 3.06
CA GLY A 159 -2.17 -10.84 1.68
C GLY A 159 -1.32 -9.60 1.34
N LEU A 160 -0.72 -8.92 2.32
CA LEU A 160 0.14 -7.75 2.03
C LEU A 160 1.48 -8.14 1.39
N GLU A 161 1.88 -9.40 1.46
CA GLU A 161 3.00 -9.94 0.70
C GLU A 161 2.84 -9.73 -0.81
N HIS A 162 1.61 -9.74 -1.35
CA HIS A 162 1.39 -9.43 -2.76
C HIS A 162 1.81 -8.00 -3.11
N ALA A 163 1.47 -7.04 -2.25
CA ALA A 163 1.88 -5.64 -2.41
C ALA A 163 3.39 -5.47 -2.21
N ARG A 164 3.97 -6.09 -1.16
CA ARG A 164 5.41 -6.03 -0.90
C ARG A 164 6.22 -6.59 -2.08
N ASN A 165 5.87 -7.80 -2.52
CA ASN A 165 6.53 -8.46 -3.66
C ASN A 165 6.39 -7.67 -4.96
N ARG A 166 5.25 -6.99 -5.18
CA ARG A 166 5.07 -6.11 -6.34
C ARG A 166 6.02 -4.91 -6.28
N LEU A 167 6.16 -4.30 -5.11
CA LEU A 167 7.01 -3.12 -4.89
C LEU A 167 8.51 -3.46 -4.86
N GLU A 168 8.92 -4.71 -4.64
CA GLU A 168 10.34 -5.11 -4.78
C GLU A 168 10.90 -4.76 -6.17
N LYS A 169 10.09 -4.86 -7.23
CA LYS A 169 10.48 -4.45 -8.59
C LYS A 169 10.84 -2.97 -8.69
N VAL A 170 10.20 -2.11 -7.89
CA VAL A 170 10.54 -0.67 -7.81
C VAL A 170 11.78 -0.50 -6.95
N LYS A 171 11.85 -1.20 -5.82
CA LYS A 171 13.00 -1.16 -4.92
C LYS A 171 14.30 -1.58 -5.60
N GLU A 172 14.27 -2.56 -6.50
CA GLU A 172 15.41 -2.98 -7.32
C GLU A 172 15.90 -1.88 -8.26
N GLN A 173 14.99 -1.06 -8.80
CA GLN A 173 15.32 0.06 -9.69
C GLN A 173 15.86 1.27 -8.91
N PHE A 174 15.41 1.46 -7.67
CA PHE A 174 15.76 2.58 -6.81
C PHE A 174 16.27 2.09 -5.45
N PRO A 175 17.45 1.43 -5.38
CA PRO A 175 17.97 0.87 -4.14
C PRO A 175 18.19 1.91 -3.03
N GLU A 176 18.32 3.19 -3.37
CA GLU A 176 18.48 4.32 -2.46
C GLU A 176 17.22 4.68 -1.64
N ILE A 177 16.01 4.36 -2.11
CA ILE A 177 14.77 4.70 -1.38
C ILE A 177 14.59 3.76 -0.18
N THR A 178 14.13 4.26 0.96
CA THR A 178 13.73 3.37 2.07
C THR A 178 12.45 2.61 1.71
N TYR A 179 12.27 1.40 2.22
CA TYR A 179 10.98 0.69 2.11
C TYR A 179 9.84 1.52 2.71
N SER A 180 10.14 2.24 3.79
CA SER A 180 9.20 3.11 4.51
C SER A 180 8.68 4.25 3.62
N ASP A 181 9.57 4.93 2.88
CA ASP A 181 9.15 5.94 1.91
C ASP A 181 8.46 5.29 0.69
N LEU A 182 8.98 4.18 0.18
CA LEU A 182 8.40 3.49 -0.98
C LEU A 182 6.94 3.08 -0.73
N TRP A 183 6.65 2.44 0.40
CA TRP A 183 5.30 1.95 0.70
C TRP A 183 4.30 3.08 0.88
N THR A 184 4.69 4.18 1.53
CA THR A 184 3.80 5.33 1.70
C THR A 184 3.62 6.14 0.42
N LEU A 185 4.68 6.31 -0.38
CA LEU A 185 4.59 6.93 -1.70
C LEU A 185 3.70 6.09 -2.63
N ALA A 186 3.80 4.77 -2.53
CA ALA A 186 2.97 3.86 -3.32
C ALA A 186 1.48 3.97 -2.98
N GLY A 187 1.12 4.14 -1.70
CA GLY A 187 -0.26 4.42 -1.30
C GLY A 187 -0.78 5.75 -1.86
N VAL A 188 0.05 6.80 -1.83
CA VAL A 188 -0.28 8.12 -2.42
C VAL A 188 -0.47 8.01 -3.94
N CYS A 189 0.46 7.36 -4.62
CA CYS A 189 0.36 7.09 -6.05
C CYS A 189 -0.93 6.34 -6.38
N ALA A 190 -1.23 5.26 -5.68
CA ALA A 190 -2.45 4.49 -5.89
C ALA A 190 -3.72 5.34 -5.72
N VAL A 191 -3.83 6.17 -4.68
CA VAL A 191 -4.98 7.07 -4.50
C VAL A 191 -5.13 8.01 -5.70
N GLN A 192 -4.05 8.65 -6.12
CA GLN A 192 -4.08 9.65 -7.18
C GLN A 192 -4.37 9.03 -8.56
N GLU A 193 -3.71 7.91 -8.91
CA GLU A 193 -3.90 7.23 -10.18
C GLU A 193 -5.29 6.57 -10.31
N MET A 194 -5.92 6.20 -9.18
CA MET A 194 -7.32 5.73 -9.17
C MET A 194 -8.34 6.88 -9.21
N GLY A 195 -7.92 8.11 -9.52
CA GLY A 195 -8.79 9.28 -9.65
C GLY A 195 -9.07 10.03 -8.36
N GLY A 196 -8.32 9.74 -7.30
CA GLY A 196 -8.42 10.44 -6.01
C GLY A 196 -7.80 11.83 -6.01
N PRO A 197 -7.96 12.58 -4.91
CA PRO A 197 -7.40 13.91 -4.79
C PRO A 197 -5.87 13.88 -4.73
N TYR A 198 -5.25 15.02 -5.02
CA TYR A 198 -3.83 15.22 -4.73
C TYR A 198 -3.57 15.06 -3.23
N VAL A 199 -2.60 14.23 -2.86
CA VAL A 199 -2.22 13.98 -1.47
C VAL A 199 -0.82 14.55 -1.22
N PRO A 200 -0.68 15.59 -0.38
CA PRO A 200 0.62 16.11 0.00
C PRO A 200 1.46 15.01 0.66
N TRP A 201 2.61 14.69 0.08
CA TRP A 201 3.52 13.67 0.58
C TRP A 201 4.91 14.25 0.83
N ARG A 202 5.58 13.75 1.86
CA ARG A 202 6.95 14.11 2.21
C ARG A 202 7.77 12.86 2.46
N ALA A 203 9.00 12.90 1.95
CA ALA A 203 10.04 11.89 2.17
C ALA A 203 10.68 12.01 3.55
N GLY A 204 11.53 11.03 3.88
CA GLY A 204 12.41 11.05 5.05
C GLY A 204 12.13 9.94 6.06
N ARG A 205 11.22 9.00 5.74
CA ARG A 205 10.97 7.85 6.61
C ARG A 205 12.16 6.91 6.58
N LYS A 206 12.46 6.32 7.73
CA LYS A 206 13.60 5.44 7.89
C LYS A 206 13.15 3.99 8.01
N ASP A 207 13.87 3.10 7.36
CA ASP A 207 13.71 1.67 7.59
C ASP A 207 14.20 1.30 8.98
N GLY A 208 13.49 0.36 9.58
CA GLY A 208 13.78 -0.21 10.88
C GLY A 208 14.22 -1.66 10.74
N ASN A 209 14.28 -2.32 11.89
CA ASN A 209 14.64 -3.72 12.05
C ASN A 209 13.51 -4.47 12.79
N VAL A 210 13.76 -5.73 13.13
CA VAL A 210 12.81 -6.58 13.86
C VAL A 210 12.43 -6.05 15.25
N GLU A 211 13.29 -5.26 15.90
CA GLU A 211 13.04 -4.67 17.22
C GLU A 211 12.01 -3.53 17.16
N ASN A 212 11.77 -2.99 15.96
CA ASN A 212 10.74 -1.98 15.72
C ASN A 212 9.36 -2.59 15.47
N CYS A 213 9.24 -3.93 15.34
CA CYS A 213 7.96 -4.59 15.18
C CYS A 213 7.04 -4.29 16.36
N THR A 214 5.83 -3.86 16.04
CA THR A 214 4.79 -3.52 17.00
C THR A 214 4.10 -4.76 17.54
N PRO A 215 3.56 -4.71 18.77
CA PRO A 215 2.70 -5.75 19.28
C PRO A 215 1.45 -5.92 18.42
N ASP A 216 0.91 -7.13 18.42
CA ASP A 216 -0.33 -7.42 17.71
C ASP A 216 -1.55 -6.71 18.32
N GLY A 217 -2.64 -6.61 17.56
CA GLY A 217 -3.88 -5.97 18.00
C GLY A 217 -3.90 -4.45 17.83
N ARG A 218 -2.89 -3.86 17.19
CA ARG A 218 -2.88 -2.42 16.89
C ARG A 218 -3.75 -2.02 15.69
N LEU A 219 -4.14 -2.95 14.84
CA LEU A 219 -4.98 -2.69 13.67
C LEU A 219 -6.47 -2.98 13.95
N PRO A 220 -7.41 -2.33 13.23
CA PRO A 220 -8.82 -2.65 13.34
C PRO A 220 -9.11 -4.12 13.00
N ASP A 221 -10.08 -4.69 13.71
CA ASP A 221 -10.57 -6.05 13.52
C ASP A 221 -11.95 -5.96 12.86
N GLY A 222 -12.09 -6.53 11.67
CA GLY A 222 -13.32 -6.47 10.86
C GLY A 222 -14.50 -7.21 11.49
N ASP A 223 -14.25 -8.12 12.44
CA ASP A 223 -15.29 -8.82 13.19
C ASP A 223 -15.89 -7.99 14.32
N LYS A 224 -15.20 -6.92 14.75
CA LYS A 224 -15.63 -6.06 15.85
C LYS A 224 -16.42 -4.86 15.34
N GLY A 225 -17.25 -4.29 16.21
CA GLY A 225 -18.10 -3.15 15.89
C GLY A 225 -17.40 -1.79 16.05
N GLY A 226 -18.17 -0.72 15.87
CA GLY A 226 -17.68 0.67 15.89
C GLY A 226 -16.92 1.09 17.17
N ASP A 227 -17.23 0.51 18.33
CA ASP A 227 -16.50 0.85 19.58
C ASP A 227 -15.04 0.38 19.56
N HIS A 228 -14.78 -0.79 18.96
CA HIS A 228 -13.40 -1.25 18.72
C HIS A 228 -12.70 -0.33 17.73
N LEU A 229 -13.38 0.08 16.67
CA LEU A 229 -12.83 1.01 15.69
C LEU A 229 -12.42 2.34 16.35
N ARG A 230 -13.31 2.93 17.15
CA ARG A 230 -13.00 4.15 17.92
C ARG A 230 -11.80 3.95 18.84
N HIS A 231 -11.76 2.85 19.60
CA HIS A 231 -10.64 2.56 20.49
C HIS A 231 -9.28 2.53 19.77
N ILE A 232 -9.22 1.86 18.61
CA ILE A 232 -7.99 1.80 17.80
C ILE A 232 -7.58 3.21 17.32
N PHE A 233 -8.53 3.98 16.80
CA PHE A 233 -8.26 5.33 16.26
C PHE A 233 -7.89 6.33 17.37
N TYR A 234 -8.45 6.20 18.56
CA TYR A 234 -8.14 7.07 19.70
C TYR A 234 -6.69 6.90 20.16
N ARG A 235 -6.17 5.66 20.14
CA ARG A 235 -4.76 5.36 20.39
C ARG A 235 -3.84 6.06 19.39
N MET A 236 -4.29 6.22 18.14
CA MET A 236 -3.54 6.90 17.08
C MET A 236 -3.60 8.43 17.21
N GLY A 237 -4.44 8.98 18.09
CA GLY A 237 -4.64 10.42 18.26
C GLY A 237 -5.89 10.97 17.59
N PHE A 238 -6.73 10.14 16.98
CA PHE A 238 -7.99 10.56 16.37
C PHE A 238 -9.14 10.50 17.39
N ASN A 239 -9.08 11.29 18.48
CA ASN A 239 -10.09 11.27 19.54
C ASN A 239 -11.16 12.35 19.39
N ASP A 240 -12.38 12.06 19.82
CA ASP A 240 -13.51 13.01 19.81
C ASP A 240 -13.32 14.21 20.78
N GLU A 241 -12.25 14.24 21.59
CA GLU A 241 -12.09 15.14 22.74
C GLU A 241 -11.10 16.30 22.55
N GLU A 242 -10.24 16.32 21.53
CA GLU A 242 -9.31 17.44 21.30
C GLU A 242 -9.87 18.54 20.38
N ILE A 243 -9.92 19.77 20.91
CA ILE A 243 -10.19 21.13 20.38
C ILE A 243 -11.36 21.33 19.39
N GLU A 244 -11.68 20.40 18.50
CA GLU A 244 -12.82 20.46 17.58
C GLU A 244 -13.52 19.08 17.48
N PRO A 245 -14.45 18.73 18.40
CA PRO A 245 -15.10 17.43 18.48
C PRO A 245 -15.76 16.94 17.17
N GLU A 246 -16.23 17.88 16.34
CA GLU A 246 -16.82 17.56 15.04
C GLU A 246 -15.78 17.15 14.00
N LEU A 247 -14.56 17.70 14.05
CA LEU A 247 -13.52 17.40 13.06
C LEU A 247 -12.88 16.02 13.27
N ASN A 248 -12.68 15.61 14.53
CA ASN A 248 -12.02 14.33 14.82
C ASN A 248 -12.93 13.11 14.63
N ARG A 249 -14.25 13.24 14.87
CA ARG A 249 -15.22 12.19 14.49
C ARG A 249 -15.18 11.90 13.00
N LEU A 250 -15.04 12.95 12.19
CA LEU A 250 -15.04 12.83 10.74
C LEU A 250 -13.80 12.11 10.20
N LEU A 251 -12.68 12.09 10.93
CA LEU A 251 -11.45 11.44 10.42
C LEU A 251 -11.56 9.91 10.37
N SER A 252 -12.11 9.28 11.41
CA SER A 252 -12.32 7.81 11.42
C SER A 252 -13.32 7.36 10.35
N VAL A 253 -14.39 8.14 10.19
CA VAL A 253 -15.40 7.94 9.15
C VAL A 253 -14.77 8.15 7.76
N ALA A 254 -14.07 9.27 7.55
CA ALA A 254 -13.42 9.57 6.27
C ALA A 254 -12.40 8.50 5.87
N LEU A 255 -11.61 7.98 6.83
CA LEU A 255 -10.64 6.91 6.57
C LEU A 255 -11.34 5.58 6.23
N SER A 256 -12.51 5.31 6.79
CA SER A 256 -13.35 4.16 6.40
C SER A 256 -13.85 4.28 4.96
N GLY A 257 -13.89 5.49 4.39
CA GLY A 257 -14.17 5.73 2.98
C GLY A 257 -13.15 5.09 2.02
N ALA A 258 -11.95 4.72 2.49
CA ALA A 258 -10.99 3.97 1.69
C ALA A 258 -11.53 2.59 1.27
N HIS A 259 -12.54 2.05 1.98
CA HIS A 259 -13.27 0.86 1.54
C HIS A 259 -14.03 1.05 0.23
N ALA A 260 -14.12 2.26 -0.35
CA ALA A 260 -14.54 2.41 -1.75
C ALA A 260 -13.64 1.63 -2.73
N LEU A 261 -12.41 1.32 -2.31
CA LEU A 261 -11.38 0.65 -3.10
C LEU A 261 -11.23 -0.81 -2.69
N GLY A 262 -11.12 -1.69 -3.69
CA GLY A 262 -10.78 -3.09 -3.54
C GLY A 262 -11.92 -3.96 -2.99
N ARG A 263 -11.53 -5.06 -2.37
CA ARG A 263 -12.41 -6.11 -1.86
C ARG A 263 -11.74 -6.90 -0.74
N CYS A 264 -12.55 -7.64 0.01
CA CYS A 264 -12.09 -8.68 0.93
C CYS A 264 -11.88 -10.03 0.22
N HIS A 265 -11.01 -10.86 0.80
CA HIS A 265 -10.72 -12.22 0.32
C HIS A 265 -10.71 -13.23 1.47
N THR A 266 -11.28 -14.41 1.21
CA THR A 266 -11.45 -15.48 2.21
C THR A 266 -10.13 -16.07 2.68
N ASP A 267 -9.14 -16.17 1.80
CA ASP A 267 -7.80 -16.67 2.06
C ASP A 267 -6.91 -15.66 2.80
N ARG A 268 -7.32 -14.39 2.88
CA ARG A 268 -6.59 -13.32 3.57
C ARG A 268 -7.24 -12.99 4.92
N SER A 269 -8.47 -12.48 4.86
CA SER A 269 -9.19 -11.93 6.01
C SER A 269 -10.33 -12.82 6.51
N GLY A 270 -10.64 -13.90 5.80
CA GLY A 270 -11.86 -14.68 6.01
C GLY A 270 -13.11 -14.07 5.37
N PHE A 271 -13.22 -12.74 5.30
CA PHE A 271 -14.31 -12.01 4.63
C PHE A 271 -14.24 -12.09 3.10
N ASP A 272 -15.33 -11.79 2.41
CA ASP A 272 -15.43 -11.93 0.96
C ASP A 272 -16.31 -10.86 0.31
N GLY A 273 -15.79 -10.26 -0.76
CA GLY A 273 -16.54 -9.39 -1.67
C GLY A 273 -16.08 -7.93 -1.70
N PRO A 274 -16.49 -7.18 -2.73
CA PRO A 274 -16.20 -5.76 -2.85
C PRO A 274 -17.21 -4.91 -2.06
N TRP A 275 -16.80 -3.70 -1.67
CA TRP A 275 -17.70 -2.73 -1.05
C TRP A 275 -18.39 -1.80 -2.05
N SER A 276 -17.89 -1.72 -3.28
CA SER A 276 -18.41 -0.88 -4.35
C SER A 276 -18.44 -1.63 -5.69
N PHE A 277 -19.22 -1.12 -6.65
CA PHE A 277 -19.24 -1.65 -8.02
C PHE A 277 -18.02 -1.24 -8.86
N SER A 278 -17.15 -0.38 -8.33
CA SER A 278 -15.97 0.15 -9.02
C SER A 278 -14.77 0.15 -8.08
N PRO A 279 -14.27 -1.05 -7.70
CA PRO A 279 -13.25 -1.22 -6.66
C PRO A 279 -11.89 -0.60 -7.01
N THR A 280 -11.67 -0.17 -8.25
CA THR A 280 -10.42 0.48 -8.70
C THR A 280 -10.59 1.98 -8.95
N THR A 281 -11.70 2.58 -8.49
CA THR A 281 -11.99 4.01 -8.69
C THR A 281 -12.22 4.68 -7.35
N PHE A 282 -11.42 5.70 -7.06
CA PHE A 282 -11.62 6.55 -5.90
C PHE A 282 -12.92 7.34 -6.06
N SER A 283 -13.87 7.11 -5.16
CA SER A 283 -15.21 7.67 -5.26
C SER A 283 -15.87 7.78 -3.89
N ASN A 284 -17.03 8.43 -3.84
CA ASN A 284 -17.88 8.48 -2.65
C ASN A 284 -18.91 7.33 -2.60
N GLU A 285 -18.78 6.33 -3.48
CA GLU A 285 -19.78 5.26 -3.63
C GLU A 285 -19.90 4.39 -2.38
N TYR A 286 -18.82 4.17 -1.62
CA TYR A 286 -18.89 3.45 -0.35
C TYR A 286 -19.98 4.00 0.57
N PHE A 287 -19.98 5.33 0.81
CA PHE A 287 -20.97 5.96 1.66
C PHE A 287 -22.35 6.01 1.01
N ARG A 288 -22.43 6.28 -0.31
CA ARG A 288 -23.72 6.27 -1.00
C ARG A 288 -24.40 4.90 -0.88
N LEU A 289 -23.69 3.84 -1.23
CA LEU A 289 -24.18 2.47 -1.17
C LEU A 289 -24.50 2.06 0.27
N LEU A 290 -23.71 2.48 1.24
CA LEU A 290 -23.99 2.19 2.64
C LEU A 290 -25.36 2.72 3.10
N PHE A 291 -25.75 3.93 2.66
CA PHE A 291 -27.03 4.54 3.03
C PHE A 291 -28.20 4.16 2.11
N ASP A 292 -27.95 4.05 0.81
CA ASP A 292 -28.99 3.86 -0.21
C ASP A 292 -29.41 2.38 -0.33
N GLU A 293 -28.49 1.43 -0.08
CA GLU A 293 -28.79 0.00 -0.14
C GLU A 293 -29.42 -0.54 1.14
N LYS A 294 -30.21 -1.61 0.97
CA LYS A 294 -30.74 -2.37 2.11
C LYS A 294 -29.84 -3.55 2.40
N TRP A 295 -29.31 -3.62 3.61
CA TRP A 295 -28.39 -4.66 4.03
C TRP A 295 -29.09 -5.83 4.74
N GLN A 296 -28.53 -7.03 4.58
CA GLN A 296 -28.88 -8.21 5.37
C GLN A 296 -27.62 -8.97 5.75
N GLU A 297 -27.67 -9.71 6.87
CA GLU A 297 -26.58 -10.61 7.22
C GLU A 297 -26.44 -11.72 6.17
N ARG A 298 -25.23 -11.91 5.67
CA ARG A 298 -24.91 -12.96 4.70
C ARG A 298 -24.91 -14.31 5.42
N LYS A 299 -25.66 -15.27 4.89
CA LYS A 299 -25.67 -16.65 5.41
C LYS A 299 -24.65 -17.50 4.68
N TRP A 300 -23.48 -17.71 5.27
CA TRP A 300 -22.35 -18.39 4.64
C TRP A 300 -21.40 -19.00 5.69
N LYS A 301 -20.27 -19.58 5.24
CA LYS A 301 -19.30 -20.28 6.11
C LYS A 301 -18.18 -19.39 6.67
N GLY A 302 -18.08 -18.14 6.22
CA GLY A 302 -17.07 -17.20 6.69
C GLY A 302 -17.53 -16.40 7.91
N PRO A 303 -16.72 -15.41 8.34
CA PRO A 303 -17.09 -14.52 9.44
C PRO A 303 -18.38 -13.74 9.13
N PRO A 304 -19.13 -13.31 10.16
CA PRO A 304 -20.35 -12.56 9.96
C PRO A 304 -20.09 -11.24 9.22
N GLN A 305 -20.75 -11.09 8.08
CA GLN A 305 -20.71 -9.89 7.23
C GLN A 305 -22.10 -9.63 6.66
N PHE A 306 -22.31 -8.43 6.14
CA PHE A 306 -23.53 -8.06 5.43
C PHE A 306 -23.35 -8.22 3.92
N GLU A 307 -24.46 -8.46 3.24
CA GLU A 307 -24.61 -8.34 1.79
C GLU A 307 -25.78 -7.42 1.47
N ASP A 308 -25.74 -6.75 0.33
CA ASP A 308 -26.88 -5.98 -0.14
C ASP A 308 -28.05 -6.92 -0.50
N LYS A 309 -29.29 -6.51 -0.22
CA LYS A 309 -30.49 -7.33 -0.46
C LYS A 309 -30.84 -7.47 -1.94
N GLY A 310 -30.38 -6.51 -2.77
CA GLY A 310 -30.78 -6.37 -4.16
C GLY A 310 -30.04 -7.35 -5.06
N SER A 311 -28.77 -7.08 -5.32
CA SER A 311 -27.88 -7.88 -6.17
C SER A 311 -27.12 -8.96 -5.38
N LYS A 312 -26.94 -8.79 -4.07
CA LYS A 312 -26.09 -9.64 -3.22
C LYS A 312 -24.64 -9.72 -3.70
N SER A 313 -24.18 -8.66 -4.35
CA SER A 313 -22.85 -8.58 -4.95
C SER A 313 -21.89 -7.70 -4.15
N LEU A 314 -22.43 -6.85 -3.28
CA LEU A 314 -21.67 -5.99 -2.39
C LEU A 314 -21.62 -6.58 -0.98
N MET A 315 -20.59 -6.21 -0.24
CA MET A 315 -20.43 -6.60 1.15
C MET A 315 -20.15 -5.40 2.05
N MET A 316 -20.53 -5.53 3.33
CA MET A 316 -20.13 -4.62 4.39
C MET A 316 -19.67 -5.40 5.61
N LEU A 317 -18.65 -4.87 6.30
CA LEU A 317 -18.16 -5.41 7.57
C LEU A 317 -19.06 -4.98 8.73
N ARG A 318 -18.84 -5.54 9.92
CA ARG A 318 -19.54 -5.12 11.14
C ARG A 318 -19.00 -3.82 11.72
N CYS A 319 -17.76 -3.47 11.39
CA CYS A 319 -17.09 -2.24 11.83
C CYS A 319 -17.54 -0.97 11.09
N VAL A 320 -18.70 -0.99 10.42
CA VAL A 320 -19.25 0.21 9.79
C VAL A 320 -19.55 1.26 10.88
N PRO A 321 -19.07 2.51 10.71
CA PRO A 321 -19.15 3.56 11.73
C PRO A 321 -20.57 4.03 12.08
#